data_AF-A0A9D8K5W5-F1
#
_entry.id   AF-A0A9D8K5W5-F1
#
_cell.length_a   1.000
_cell.length_b   1.000
_cell.length_c   1.000
_cell.angle_alpha   90.00
_cell.angle_beta   90.00
_cell.angle_gamma   90.00
#
_symmetry.space_group_name_H-M   'P 1'
#
loop_
_entity.id
_entity.type
_entity.pdbx_description
1 polymer ?
#
loop_
_entity_poly.entity_id
_entity_poly.type
_entity_poly.pdbx_seq_one_letter_code
_entity_poly.pdbx_strand_id
1 'polypeptide(L)'
;MTSAFRGLIDRSLQQRLAQPSERSLSEVVINTRAESELELRFIEKLREGKGKPAGVTVTLRDDFIKGNRGYLLTFNSGPGPNGSPSVVSWKVEQQVPIGESESVRSFSRADFLFTPTAGGKPVAVYTDGWEFHRGRLATDAEQRMALQRSGRYLFWALSWDDVVEALPTAQAPLDPNGLAVGVIPAFANKPETFIERWWPQHLLDSLTSAPALMPRQAQLASSLELLMAYLAIPSEALWQGMAQQFCLAQASPLPIESAELLAPATALQLDAHLQEWQGTVPSRRVGQHLTPAPGLQILNLVDMGLHERRHPAASFRAIHFEPDPNASEQQQQARWREWLRQGNLFQFLPHLLISTPGWGGSEQSPAVDPPEVWVAADPAKAGRQRAWQDLGRFAPAEAQPLLEALEAAWQDTDLHLPEQAFELEGPRGDVLAQAELAWPEQRLAVVSDPVDAEAFTAAGWRCWSLEDPPGSTAAALAEAVAPC
;
A
#
# COMPACT_ATOMS: atom_id res chain seq x y z
N MET A 1 34.50 65.10 3.23
CA MET A 1 33.52 64.19 2.60
C MET A 1 33.00 63.24 3.66
N THR A 2 31.78 63.47 4.17
CA THR A 2 30.87 62.50 4.84
C THR A 2 29.93 63.27 5.76
N SER A 3 28.70 63.51 5.32
CA SER A 3 27.52 63.74 6.18
C SER A 3 26.27 63.87 5.31
N ALA A 4 25.82 62.76 4.71
CA ALA A 4 24.50 62.64 4.09
C ALA A 4 24.19 61.18 3.77
N PHE A 5 24.09 60.28 4.76
CA PHE A 5 23.51 58.93 4.56
C PHE A 5 23.18 58.30 5.92
N ARG A 6 22.21 58.88 6.64
CA ARG A 6 21.52 58.25 7.78
C ARG A 6 20.20 58.98 7.98
N GLY A 7 19.17 58.57 7.26
CA GLY A 7 17.86 59.20 7.36
C GLY A 7 16.83 58.86 6.29
N LEU A 8 16.94 57.69 5.61
CA LEU A 8 16.02 57.34 4.51
C LEU A 8 15.67 55.84 4.40
N ILE A 9 15.96 55.02 5.40
CA ILE A 9 15.56 53.59 5.40
C ILE A 9 14.45 53.26 6.41
N ASP A 10 14.00 54.23 7.21
CA ASP A 10 13.07 53.96 8.33
C ASP A 10 11.63 54.48 8.11
N ARG A 11 11.22 54.70 6.85
CA ARG A 11 9.84 55.10 6.51
C ARG A 11 9.18 54.31 5.37
N SER A 12 9.83 53.29 4.84
CA SER A 12 9.30 52.43 3.77
C SER A 12 8.90 51.01 4.22
N LEU A 13 9.05 50.69 5.51
CA LEU A 13 8.74 49.37 6.10
C LEU A 13 7.54 49.36 7.06
N GLN A 14 6.84 50.49 7.25
CA GLN A 14 5.62 50.56 8.09
C GLN A 14 4.31 50.82 7.31
N GLN A 15 4.32 50.71 5.98
CA GLN A 15 3.13 50.84 5.13
C GLN A 15 3.01 49.73 4.08
N ARG A 16 3.21 48.47 4.49
CA ARG A 16 2.70 47.28 3.79
C ARG A 16 2.07 46.27 4.74
N LEU A 17 1.26 46.76 5.67
CA LEU A 17 0.11 45.99 6.14
C LEU A 17 -0.93 46.09 5.02
N ALA A 18 -0.75 45.29 3.98
CA ALA A 18 -1.84 45.01 3.07
C ALA A 18 -2.90 44.29 3.90
N GLN A 19 -3.98 44.99 4.24
CA GLN A 19 -5.22 44.36 4.64
C GLN A 19 -5.50 43.25 3.62
N PRO A 20 -5.90 42.04 4.05
CA PRO A 20 -6.40 41.06 3.11
C PRO A 20 -7.55 41.74 2.38
N SER A 21 -7.47 41.84 1.06
CA SER A 21 -8.61 42.34 0.29
C SER A 21 -9.78 41.40 0.60
N GLU A 22 -10.76 41.86 1.38
CA GLU A 22 -12.03 41.17 1.65
C GLU A 22 -12.78 40.78 0.35
N ARG A 23 -12.31 41.29 -0.80
CA ARG A 23 -12.69 40.87 -2.14
C ARG A 23 -11.68 39.85 -2.70
N SER A 24 -11.80 38.58 -2.29
CA SER A 24 -11.45 37.38 -3.11
C SER A 24 -11.58 36.06 -2.34
N LEU A 25 -11.80 36.05 -1.01
CA LEU A 25 -12.09 34.80 -0.28
C LEU A 25 -13.51 34.30 -0.56
N SER A 26 -14.46 35.20 -0.78
CA SER A 26 -15.86 34.86 -1.06
C SER A 26 -16.11 34.26 -2.44
N GLU A 27 -15.29 34.54 -3.45
CA GLU A 27 -15.45 33.96 -4.80
C GLU A 27 -14.81 32.58 -4.96
N VAL A 28 -13.72 32.29 -4.22
CA VAL A 28 -13.08 30.96 -4.21
C VAL A 28 -13.88 29.94 -3.38
N VAL A 29 -14.58 30.39 -2.33
CA VAL A 29 -15.45 29.56 -1.48
C VAL A 29 -16.71 29.05 -2.22
N ILE A 30 -17.11 29.65 -3.34
CA ILE A 30 -18.35 29.26 -4.05
C ILE A 30 -18.20 27.91 -4.78
N ASN A 31 -16.97 27.43 -5.03
CA ASN A 31 -16.74 26.29 -5.92
C ASN A 31 -16.04 25.07 -5.31
N THR A 32 -15.68 25.06 -4.02
CA THR A 32 -15.02 23.93 -3.34
C THR A 32 -15.72 23.62 -2.02
N ARG A 33 -15.56 22.40 -1.48
CA ARG A 33 -16.03 22.03 -0.12
C ARG A 33 -14.92 22.16 0.93
N ALA A 34 -13.88 22.95 0.65
CA ALA A 34 -12.74 23.05 1.55
C ALA A 34 -13.14 23.81 2.81
N GLU A 35 -12.81 23.26 3.98
CA GLU A 35 -13.16 23.85 5.27
C GLU A 35 -12.00 24.64 5.91
N SER A 36 -10.79 24.56 5.33
CA SER A 36 -9.60 25.27 5.79
C SER A 36 -8.77 25.90 4.66
N GLU A 37 -7.91 26.88 5.01
CA GLU A 37 -6.93 27.43 4.04
C GLU A 37 -5.99 26.33 3.54
N LEU A 38 -5.56 25.41 4.41
CA LEU A 38 -4.62 24.36 4.05
C LEU A 38 -5.20 23.40 2.99
N GLU A 39 -6.48 23.06 3.08
CA GLU A 39 -7.19 22.28 2.06
C GLU A 39 -7.25 23.00 0.70
N LEU A 40 -7.56 24.30 0.71
CA LEU A 40 -7.58 25.11 -0.53
C LEU A 40 -6.20 25.13 -1.18
N ARG A 41 -5.15 25.38 -0.39
CA ARG A 41 -3.76 25.36 -0.85
C ARG A 41 -3.39 24.00 -1.42
N PHE A 42 -3.84 22.91 -0.81
CA PHE A 42 -3.55 21.57 -1.30
C PHE A 42 -4.16 21.33 -2.68
N ILE A 43 -5.42 21.74 -2.92
CA ILE A 43 -6.04 21.68 -4.26
C ILE A 43 -5.23 22.49 -5.29
N GLU A 44 -4.76 23.68 -4.93
CA GLU A 44 -3.87 24.48 -5.78
C GLU A 44 -2.57 23.72 -6.11
N LYS A 45 -1.97 23.05 -5.12
CA LYS A 45 -0.72 22.28 -5.31
C LYS A 45 -0.90 21.07 -6.21
N LEU A 46 -2.03 20.39 -6.12
CA LEU A 46 -2.40 19.33 -7.07
C LEU A 46 -2.54 19.88 -8.49
N ARG A 47 -3.17 21.06 -8.65
CA ARG A 47 -3.36 21.72 -9.95
C ARG A 47 -2.04 22.18 -10.56
N GLU A 48 -1.12 22.69 -9.75
CA GLU A 48 0.25 23.04 -10.14
C GLU A 48 1.10 21.81 -10.48
N GLY A 49 0.72 20.63 -10.02
CA GLY A 49 1.56 19.43 -10.06
C GLY A 49 2.81 19.56 -9.18
N LYS A 50 2.72 20.33 -8.07
CA LYS A 50 3.84 20.50 -7.13
C LYS A 50 4.21 19.15 -6.52
N GLY A 51 5.51 18.86 -6.44
CA GLY A 51 6.02 17.60 -5.90
C GLY A 51 5.88 16.39 -6.83
N LYS A 52 5.39 16.57 -8.08
CA LYS A 52 5.29 15.47 -9.04
C LYS A 52 6.67 14.90 -9.42
N PRO A 53 6.76 13.60 -9.73
CA PRO A 53 7.99 13.02 -10.26
C PRO A 53 8.45 13.66 -11.58
N ALA A 54 9.74 13.56 -11.86
CA ALA A 54 10.30 14.00 -13.14
C ALA A 54 9.67 13.21 -14.30
N GLY A 55 9.41 13.88 -15.43
CA GLY A 55 8.79 13.25 -16.60
C GLY A 55 7.30 12.94 -16.48
N VAL A 56 6.66 13.24 -15.33
CA VAL A 56 5.22 13.09 -15.15
C VAL A 56 4.51 14.43 -15.38
N THR A 57 3.37 14.40 -16.06
CA THR A 57 2.46 15.55 -16.20
C THR A 57 1.21 15.29 -15.39
N VAL A 58 0.82 16.27 -14.57
CA VAL A 58 -0.35 16.19 -13.69
C VAL A 58 -1.43 17.13 -14.21
N THR A 59 -2.67 16.66 -14.29
CA THR A 59 -3.83 17.50 -14.58
C THR A 59 -4.94 17.26 -13.57
N LEU A 60 -5.51 18.34 -13.05
CA LEU A 60 -6.68 18.32 -12.18
C LEU A 60 -7.84 18.97 -12.92
N ARG A 61 -8.95 18.24 -13.10
CA ARG A 61 -10.17 18.72 -13.75
C ARG A 61 -11.35 18.61 -12.78
N ASP A 62 -12.32 19.51 -12.89
CA ASP A 62 -13.57 19.38 -12.15
C ASP A 62 -14.32 18.12 -12.61
N ASP A 63 -14.94 17.42 -11.66
CA ASP A 63 -15.73 16.21 -11.89
C ASP A 63 -16.95 16.18 -10.93
N PHE A 64 -17.89 15.28 -11.19
CA PHE A 64 -19.05 15.04 -10.32
C PHE A 64 -19.03 13.59 -9.82
N ILE A 65 -18.85 13.41 -8.51
CA ILE A 65 -18.72 12.12 -7.86
C ILE A 65 -19.88 11.95 -6.88
N LYS A 66 -20.70 10.91 -7.08
CA LYS A 66 -21.89 10.62 -6.25
C LYS A 66 -22.83 11.84 -6.09
N GLY A 67 -22.99 12.62 -7.16
CA GLY A 67 -23.84 13.83 -7.17
C GLY A 67 -23.21 15.06 -6.49
N ASN A 68 -22.00 14.94 -5.95
CA ASN A 68 -21.25 16.05 -5.36
C ASN A 68 -20.14 16.50 -6.31
N ARG A 69 -19.72 17.77 -6.18
CA ARG A 69 -18.52 18.24 -6.87
C ARG A 69 -17.28 17.55 -6.31
N GLY A 70 -16.37 17.18 -7.19
CA GLY A 70 -15.05 16.67 -6.88
C GLY A 70 -14.12 16.94 -8.03
N TYR A 71 -13.04 16.17 -8.12
CA TYR A 71 -12.05 16.32 -9.18
C TYR A 71 -11.63 14.99 -9.78
N LEU A 72 -11.22 15.03 -11.04
CA LEU A 72 -10.45 13.98 -11.68
C LEU A 72 -8.98 14.43 -11.76
N LEU A 73 -8.14 13.81 -10.92
CA LEU A 73 -6.69 14.00 -10.93
C LEU A 73 -6.05 12.94 -11.81
N THR A 74 -5.27 13.34 -12.81
CA THR A 74 -4.64 12.42 -13.77
C THR A 74 -3.14 12.65 -13.84
N PHE A 75 -2.39 11.55 -13.73
CA PHE A 75 -0.94 11.48 -13.89
C PHE A 75 -0.64 10.81 -15.23
N ASN A 76 0.08 11.50 -16.10
CA ASN A 76 0.55 10.99 -17.37
C ASN A 76 2.06 10.86 -17.30
N SER A 77 2.56 9.62 -17.36
CA SER A 77 4.00 9.35 -17.48
C SER A 77 4.38 9.21 -18.94
N GLY A 78 5.66 9.43 -19.26
CA GLY A 78 6.23 9.15 -20.58
C GLY A 78 5.97 7.70 -21.06
N PRO A 79 6.21 7.41 -22.35
CA PRO A 79 5.89 6.11 -22.94
C PRO A 79 6.54 4.97 -22.15
N GLY A 80 5.74 3.97 -21.78
CA GLY A 80 6.23 2.73 -21.18
C GLY A 80 6.99 1.85 -22.19
N PRO A 81 7.42 0.63 -21.80
CA PRO A 81 8.16 -0.30 -22.66
C PRO A 81 7.49 -0.58 -24.02
N ASN A 82 6.16 -0.44 -24.06
CA ASN A 82 5.33 -0.73 -25.23
C ASN A 82 5.05 0.52 -26.08
N GLY A 83 5.65 1.67 -25.75
CA GLY A 83 5.42 2.95 -26.43
C GLY A 83 4.13 3.67 -26.04
N SER A 84 3.23 3.05 -25.28
CA SER A 84 2.00 3.69 -24.79
C SER A 84 2.25 4.51 -23.52
N PRO A 85 1.69 5.72 -23.39
CA PRO A 85 1.77 6.49 -22.15
C PRO A 85 1.04 5.77 -21.01
N SER A 86 1.67 5.71 -19.83
CA SER A 86 1.04 5.18 -18.62
C SER A 86 0.21 6.28 -17.97
N VAL A 87 -1.10 6.09 -17.92
CA VAL A 87 -2.06 7.05 -17.36
C VAL A 87 -2.68 6.47 -16.10
N VAL A 88 -2.56 7.19 -14.99
CA VAL A 88 -3.21 6.85 -13.73
C VAL A 88 -4.14 7.99 -13.34
N SER A 89 -5.42 7.68 -13.12
CA SER A 89 -6.42 8.67 -12.75
C SER A 89 -7.07 8.34 -11.41
N TRP A 90 -7.40 9.39 -10.65
CA TRP A 90 -8.00 9.35 -9.32
C TRP A 90 -9.21 10.27 -9.26
N LYS A 91 -10.30 9.75 -8.74
CA LYS A 91 -11.45 10.55 -8.31
C LYS A 91 -11.13 11.13 -6.93
N VAL A 92 -11.20 12.45 -6.79
CA VAL A 92 -10.91 13.17 -5.55
C VAL A 92 -12.21 13.74 -5.01
N GLU A 93 -12.70 13.15 -3.92
CA GLU A 93 -13.85 13.61 -3.15
C GLU A 93 -13.37 14.40 -1.93
N GLN A 94 -14.07 15.46 -1.53
CA GLN A 94 -13.74 16.26 -0.35
C GLN A 94 -14.63 15.93 0.84
N GLN A 95 -14.09 16.03 2.06
CA GLN A 95 -14.80 15.94 3.33
C GLN A 95 -15.59 14.63 3.48
N VAL A 96 -14.92 13.50 3.27
CA VAL A 96 -15.55 12.17 3.21
C VAL A 96 -15.57 11.51 4.59
N PRO A 97 -16.74 11.19 5.16
CA PRO A 97 -16.83 10.39 6.37
C PRO A 97 -16.40 8.95 6.09
N ILE A 98 -15.59 8.39 6.98
CA ILE A 98 -15.12 7.00 6.95
C ILE A 98 -15.26 6.44 8.36
N GLY A 99 -16.08 5.41 8.53
CA GLY A 99 -16.30 4.73 9.81
C GLY A 99 -16.76 3.29 9.64
N GLU A 100 -17.58 2.80 10.56
CA GLU A 100 -17.99 1.40 10.61
C GLU A 100 -18.70 0.94 9.32
N SER A 101 -19.49 1.80 8.67
CA SER A 101 -20.13 1.50 7.39
C SER A 101 -19.14 1.27 6.25
N GLU A 102 -17.92 1.79 6.37
CA GLU A 102 -16.81 1.61 5.44
C GLU A 102 -15.82 0.53 5.95
N SER A 103 -16.19 -0.22 7.00
CA SER A 103 -15.36 -1.22 7.69
C SER A 103 -14.10 -0.64 8.34
N VAL A 104 -14.20 0.59 8.86
CA VAL A 104 -13.13 1.27 9.62
C VAL A 104 -13.62 1.52 11.04
N ARG A 105 -12.90 0.98 12.03
CA ARG A 105 -13.36 0.96 13.43
C ARG A 105 -13.45 2.34 14.07
N SER A 106 -12.50 3.23 13.78
CA SER A 106 -12.47 4.57 14.36
C SER A 106 -12.94 5.57 13.31
N PHE A 107 -14.07 6.22 13.56
CA PHE A 107 -14.63 7.22 12.66
C PHE A 107 -13.63 8.37 12.45
N SER A 108 -13.48 8.79 11.21
CA SER A 108 -12.82 10.03 10.84
C SER A 108 -13.49 10.64 9.62
N ARG A 109 -13.24 11.92 9.38
CA ARG A 109 -13.62 12.58 8.12
C ARG A 109 -12.33 12.96 7.41
N ALA A 110 -12.05 12.29 6.29
CA ALA A 110 -10.89 12.60 5.48
C ALA A 110 -11.15 13.91 4.75
N ASP A 111 -10.17 14.82 4.75
CA ASP A 111 -10.27 16.08 4.01
C ASP A 111 -10.43 15.79 2.52
N PHE A 112 -9.73 14.76 2.04
CA PHE A 112 -9.90 14.23 0.70
C PHE A 112 -9.87 12.70 0.67
N LEU A 113 -10.71 12.09 -0.15
CA LEU A 113 -10.61 10.67 -0.52
C LEU A 113 -10.24 10.55 -1.98
N PHE A 114 -9.07 9.97 -2.25
CA PHE A 114 -8.56 9.72 -3.58
C PHE A 114 -8.89 8.27 -3.94
N THR A 115 -9.89 8.06 -4.79
CA THR A 115 -10.29 6.72 -5.27
C THR A 115 -9.68 6.46 -6.64
N PRO A 116 -8.88 5.39 -6.82
CA PRO A 116 -8.28 5.09 -8.12
C PRO A 116 -9.37 4.72 -9.12
N THR A 117 -9.17 5.10 -10.38
CA THR A 117 -10.10 4.75 -11.47
C THR A 117 -9.91 3.32 -11.97
N ALA A 118 -8.78 2.68 -11.67
CA ALA A 118 -8.47 1.30 -12.02
C ALA A 118 -7.53 0.68 -10.98
N GLY A 119 -8.03 -0.29 -10.22
CA GLY A 119 -7.26 -1.09 -9.24
C GLY A 119 -6.67 -0.29 -8.06
N GLY A 120 -6.26 -0.99 -7.01
CA GLY A 120 -5.61 -0.41 -5.83
C GLY A 120 -6.57 0.18 -4.79
N LYS A 121 -6.00 0.55 -3.63
CA LYS A 121 -6.75 1.09 -2.49
C LYS A 121 -7.00 2.59 -2.61
N PRO A 122 -8.18 3.08 -2.15
CA PRO A 122 -8.39 4.50 -1.94
C PRO A 122 -7.40 5.07 -0.89
N VAL A 123 -7.02 6.33 -1.08
CA VAL A 123 -6.14 7.06 -0.15
C VAL A 123 -6.94 8.14 0.56
N ALA A 124 -7.10 8.01 1.87
CA ALA A 124 -7.65 9.05 2.74
C ALA A 124 -6.54 10.06 3.07
N VAL A 125 -6.65 11.27 2.55
CA VAL A 125 -5.68 12.35 2.75
C VAL A 125 -6.18 13.32 3.81
N TYR A 126 -5.31 13.66 4.75
CA TYR A 126 -5.51 14.60 5.84
C TYR A 126 -4.52 15.74 5.72
N THR A 127 -5.03 16.97 5.69
CA THR A 127 -4.25 18.21 5.69
C THR A 127 -4.19 18.75 7.12
N ASP A 128 -3.26 18.20 7.90
CA ASP A 128 -3.18 18.41 9.34
C ASP A 128 -2.42 19.71 9.66
N GLY A 129 -3.14 20.72 10.16
CA GLY A 129 -2.55 21.95 10.71
C GLY A 129 -2.16 21.80 12.18
N TRP A 130 -0.90 22.06 12.55
CA TRP A 130 -0.41 21.86 13.93
C TRP A 130 -1.31 22.48 15.01
N GLU A 131 -1.78 23.71 14.80
CA GLU A 131 -2.63 24.43 15.76
C GLU A 131 -3.91 23.66 16.13
N PHE A 132 -4.50 22.96 15.16
CA PHE A 132 -5.74 22.19 15.33
C PHE A 132 -5.49 20.75 15.80
N HIS A 133 -4.33 20.18 15.48
CA HIS A 133 -4.02 18.78 15.72
C HIS A 133 -3.22 18.51 17.00
N ARG A 134 -2.43 19.47 17.49
CA ARG A 134 -1.58 19.29 18.69
C ARG A 134 -2.35 18.86 19.95
N GLY A 135 -3.64 19.19 20.04
CA GLY A 135 -4.51 18.83 21.16
C GLY A 135 -5.21 17.47 21.04
N ARG A 136 -5.07 16.78 19.90
CA ARG A 136 -5.82 15.54 19.58
C ARG A 136 -4.94 14.44 18.95
N LEU A 137 -3.62 14.50 19.16
CA LEU A 137 -2.65 13.58 18.57
C LEU A 137 -3.00 12.09 18.79
N ALA A 138 -3.50 11.74 19.98
CA ALA A 138 -3.94 10.39 20.33
C ALA A 138 -5.08 9.91 19.43
N THR A 139 -6.13 10.73 19.29
CA THR A 139 -7.25 10.48 18.37
C THR A 139 -6.77 10.38 16.93
N ASP A 140 -5.79 11.21 16.55
CA ASP A 140 -5.29 11.19 15.20
C ASP A 140 -4.56 9.88 14.91
N ALA A 141 -3.61 9.47 15.77
CA ALA A 141 -2.92 8.18 15.66
C ALA A 141 -3.92 7.00 15.56
N GLU A 142 -4.94 6.99 16.42
CA GLU A 142 -5.99 5.98 16.42
C GLU A 142 -6.71 5.88 15.06
N GLN A 143 -7.12 7.02 14.49
CA GLN A 143 -7.84 7.08 13.22
C GLN A 143 -6.99 6.58 12.05
N ARG A 144 -5.71 6.96 11.98
CA ARG A 144 -4.81 6.53 10.90
C ARG A 144 -4.49 5.04 11.03
N MET A 145 -4.31 4.54 12.25
CA MET A 145 -4.15 3.11 12.48
C MET A 145 -5.43 2.35 12.15
N ALA A 146 -6.62 2.87 12.44
CA ALA A 146 -7.88 2.21 12.08
C ALA A 146 -8.04 2.04 10.56
N LEU A 147 -7.66 3.07 9.78
CA LEU A 147 -7.63 2.99 8.32
C LEU A 147 -6.68 1.88 7.86
N GLN A 148 -5.45 1.87 8.36
CA GLN A 148 -4.45 0.89 7.97
C GLN A 148 -4.88 -0.53 8.36
N ARG A 149 -5.40 -0.72 9.58
CA ARG A 149 -5.88 -2.01 10.10
C ARG A 149 -7.10 -2.55 9.37
N SER A 150 -7.89 -1.70 8.72
CA SER A 150 -8.99 -2.16 7.87
C SER A 150 -8.50 -2.95 6.66
N GLY A 151 -7.25 -2.77 6.22
CA GLY A 151 -6.74 -3.27 4.94
C GLY A 151 -7.33 -2.56 3.72
N ARG A 152 -8.41 -1.76 3.86
CA ARG A 152 -9.19 -1.20 2.74
C ARG A 152 -8.70 0.16 2.25
N TYR A 153 -8.01 0.90 3.10
CA TYR A 153 -7.60 2.28 2.85
C TYR A 153 -6.12 2.45 3.14
N LEU A 154 -5.48 3.34 2.37
CA LEU A 154 -4.25 3.99 2.77
C LEU A 154 -4.59 5.34 3.41
N PHE A 155 -3.72 5.81 4.29
CA PHE A 155 -3.80 7.16 4.84
C PHE A 155 -2.63 8.01 4.37
N TRP A 156 -2.82 9.32 4.24
CA TRP A 156 -1.73 10.24 3.97
C TRP A 156 -1.93 11.54 4.73
N ALA A 157 -1.02 11.87 5.63
CA ALA A 157 -1.07 13.12 6.38
C ALA A 157 -0.05 14.12 5.85
N LEU A 158 -0.48 15.37 5.66
CA LEU A 158 0.32 16.47 5.15
C LEU A 158 0.28 17.64 6.12
N SER A 159 1.45 18.15 6.53
CA SER A 159 1.50 19.35 7.35
C SER A 159 1.43 20.63 6.50
N TRP A 160 1.34 21.78 7.17
CA TRP A 160 1.47 23.10 6.52
C TRP A 160 2.74 23.18 5.66
N ASP A 161 3.89 22.75 6.20
CA ASP A 161 5.16 22.79 5.48
C ASP A 161 5.21 21.89 4.25
N ASP A 162 4.46 20.77 4.25
CA ASP A 162 4.41 19.89 3.09
C ASP A 162 3.62 20.52 1.93
N VAL A 163 2.57 21.28 2.23
CA VAL A 163 1.69 21.88 1.22
C VAL A 163 2.17 23.27 0.78
N VAL A 164 2.46 24.15 1.74
CA VAL A 164 2.66 25.57 1.50
C VAL A 164 4.12 25.90 1.23
N GLU A 165 5.03 25.42 2.07
CA GLU A 165 6.45 25.77 2.02
C GLU A 165 7.18 25.19 0.80
N ALA A 166 8.39 25.67 0.55
CA ALA A 166 9.23 25.15 -0.52
C ALA A 166 9.54 23.66 -0.30
N LEU A 167 9.62 22.91 -1.40
CA LEU A 167 10.07 21.52 -1.33
C LEU A 167 11.50 21.45 -0.76
N PRO A 168 11.86 20.37 -0.02
CA PRO A 168 13.20 20.21 0.51
C PRO A 168 14.26 20.29 -0.59
N THR A 169 15.41 20.87 -0.24
CA THR A 169 16.57 20.98 -1.13
C THR A 169 17.84 20.60 -0.39
N ALA A 170 18.97 20.51 -1.09
CA ALA A 170 20.25 20.30 -0.42
C ALA A 170 20.61 21.43 0.56
N GLN A 171 20.13 22.66 0.30
CA GLN A 171 20.37 23.84 1.15
C GLN A 171 19.37 23.97 2.30
N ALA A 172 18.18 23.38 2.14
CA ALA A 172 17.13 23.32 3.16
C ALA A 172 16.59 21.87 3.23
N PRO A 173 17.38 20.95 3.80
CA PRO A 173 16.98 19.55 3.92
C PRO A 173 15.89 19.37 4.98
N LEU A 174 15.23 18.22 4.95
CA LEU A 174 14.38 17.78 6.06
C LEU A 174 15.21 17.63 7.33
N ASP A 175 14.76 18.25 8.41
CA ASP A 175 15.35 18.13 9.74
C ASP A 175 14.23 18.15 10.81
N PRO A 176 14.03 17.07 11.59
CA PRO A 176 14.78 15.81 11.56
C PRO A 176 14.49 14.98 10.30
N ASN A 177 15.40 14.04 9.99
CA ASN A 177 15.20 13.03 8.94
C ASN A 177 15.47 11.62 9.47
N GLY A 178 14.43 11.00 10.01
CA GLY A 178 14.48 9.67 10.61
C GLY A 178 14.80 8.55 9.61
N LEU A 179 14.71 8.78 8.30
CA LEU A 179 15.15 7.80 7.28
C LEU A 179 16.67 7.80 7.08
N ALA A 180 17.39 8.83 7.56
CA ALA A 180 18.84 8.92 7.50
C ALA A 180 19.52 8.47 8.80
N VAL A 181 18.76 8.32 9.89
CA VAL A 181 19.30 7.96 11.21
C VAL A 181 19.51 6.45 11.31
N GLY A 182 20.65 6.03 11.87
CA GLY A 182 20.94 4.62 12.15
C GLY A 182 21.09 3.72 10.91
N VAL A 183 21.24 4.29 9.71
CA VAL A 183 21.46 3.50 8.51
C VAL A 183 22.86 2.91 8.47
N ILE A 184 22.98 1.65 8.03
CA ILE A 184 24.29 1.00 7.85
C ILE A 184 25.13 1.73 6.78
N PRO A 185 26.46 1.79 6.92
CA PRO A 185 27.32 2.54 5.99
C PRO A 185 27.19 2.11 4.52
N ALA A 186 27.00 0.82 4.27
CA ALA A 186 26.81 0.30 2.91
C ALA A 186 25.57 0.90 2.23
N PHE A 187 24.46 1.02 2.97
CA PHE A 187 23.23 1.64 2.48
C PHE A 187 23.39 3.15 2.31
N ALA A 188 24.08 3.83 3.23
CA ALA A 188 24.34 5.26 3.12
C ALA A 188 25.13 5.63 1.84
N ASN A 189 26.05 4.76 1.42
CA ASN A 189 26.90 4.97 0.25
C ASN A 189 26.23 4.60 -1.07
N LYS A 190 25.50 3.47 -1.12
CA LYS A 190 24.91 2.91 -2.35
C LYS A 190 23.58 2.20 -2.08
N PRO A 191 22.51 2.95 -1.76
CA PRO A 191 21.21 2.36 -1.40
C PRO A 191 20.61 1.51 -2.54
N GLU A 192 20.93 1.82 -3.79
CA GLU A 192 20.51 1.06 -4.97
C GLU A 192 21.00 -0.39 -4.99
N THR A 193 22.14 -0.70 -4.34
CA THR A 193 22.66 -2.07 -4.27
C THR A 193 21.81 -3.02 -3.44
N PHE A 194 20.83 -2.48 -2.70
CA PHE A 194 19.90 -3.25 -1.90
C PHE A 194 18.58 -3.53 -2.63
N ILE A 195 18.36 -3.00 -3.84
CA ILE A 195 17.11 -3.16 -4.59
C ILE A 195 16.84 -4.64 -4.89
N GLU A 196 17.80 -5.34 -5.49
CA GLU A 196 17.69 -6.76 -5.86
C GLU A 196 17.47 -7.68 -4.65
N ARG A 197 17.82 -7.20 -3.45
CA ARG A 197 17.64 -7.95 -2.21
C ARG A 197 16.18 -7.99 -1.76
N TRP A 198 15.38 -6.96 -2.08
CA TRP A 198 14.05 -6.73 -1.51
C TRP A 198 12.92 -6.69 -2.50
N TRP A 199 13.11 -6.08 -3.67
CA TRP A 199 12.09 -6.16 -4.70
C TRP A 199 12.22 -7.50 -5.43
N PRO A 200 11.15 -8.30 -5.47
CA PRO A 200 11.13 -9.46 -6.33
C PRO A 200 11.35 -9.02 -7.79
N GLN A 201 12.13 -9.79 -8.54
CA GLN A 201 12.46 -9.42 -9.92
C GLN A 201 11.22 -9.23 -10.78
N HIS A 202 10.23 -10.13 -10.67
CA HIS A 202 8.97 -10.01 -11.40
C HIS A 202 8.19 -8.73 -11.05
N LEU A 203 8.35 -8.17 -9.83
CA LEU A 203 7.70 -6.93 -9.45
C LEU A 203 8.33 -5.79 -10.22
N LEU A 204 9.66 -5.73 -10.25
CA LEU A 204 10.40 -4.76 -11.08
C LEU A 204 10.03 -4.89 -12.56
N ASP A 205 9.92 -6.13 -13.06
CA ASP A 205 9.54 -6.40 -14.45
C ASP A 205 8.08 -6.03 -14.75
N SER A 206 7.18 -6.10 -13.76
CA SER A 206 5.76 -5.74 -13.90
C SER A 206 5.50 -4.24 -13.89
N LEU A 207 6.47 -3.43 -13.47
CA LEU A 207 6.30 -1.98 -13.46
C LEU A 207 6.25 -1.44 -14.88
N THR A 208 5.16 -0.73 -15.20
CA THR A 208 4.97 -0.10 -16.51
C THR A 208 5.92 1.08 -16.76
N SER A 209 6.57 1.58 -15.71
CA SER A 209 7.56 2.64 -15.75
C SER A 209 8.58 2.46 -14.61
N ALA A 210 9.77 3.03 -14.77
CA ALA A 210 10.76 3.06 -13.70
C ALA A 210 10.16 3.72 -12.44
N PRO A 211 10.43 3.21 -11.23
CA PRO A 211 9.92 3.81 -10.00
C PRO A 211 10.24 5.30 -9.93
N ALA A 212 9.21 6.09 -9.64
CA ALA A 212 9.33 7.54 -9.50
C ALA A 212 10.26 7.96 -8.35
N LEU A 213 10.32 7.14 -7.30
CA LEU A 213 11.19 7.33 -6.15
C LEU A 213 11.88 6.01 -5.79
N MET A 214 13.20 6.11 -5.64
CA MET A 214 14.08 5.12 -5.03
C MET A 214 14.42 5.56 -3.61
N PRO A 215 14.98 4.68 -2.76
CA PRO A 215 15.19 4.97 -1.33
C PRO A 215 15.96 6.27 -1.07
N ARG A 216 16.98 6.59 -1.88
CA ARG A 216 17.72 7.84 -1.72
C ARG A 216 16.84 9.07 -1.95
N GLN A 217 15.93 9.01 -2.92
CA GLN A 217 15.01 10.11 -3.20
C GLN A 217 13.93 10.18 -2.12
N ALA A 218 13.44 9.04 -1.61
CA ALA A 218 12.51 9.00 -0.49
C ALA A 218 13.11 9.59 0.82
N GLN A 219 14.42 9.45 1.05
CA GLN A 219 15.11 10.14 2.15
C GLN A 219 15.06 11.66 2.03
N LEU A 220 14.95 12.21 0.83
CA LEU A 220 14.99 13.65 0.56
C LEU A 220 13.59 14.25 0.34
N ALA A 221 12.61 13.40 0.03
CA ALA A 221 11.26 13.78 -0.32
C ALA A 221 10.41 14.17 0.90
N SER A 222 9.67 15.26 0.77
CA SER A 222 8.56 15.66 1.65
C SER A 222 7.37 14.70 1.56
N SER A 223 6.43 14.80 2.50
CA SER A 223 5.20 13.99 2.44
C SER A 223 4.37 14.24 1.18
N LEU A 224 4.41 15.47 0.62
CA LEU A 224 3.75 15.80 -0.64
C LEU A 224 4.41 15.08 -1.82
N GLU A 225 5.74 15.10 -1.92
CA GLU A 225 6.48 14.41 -2.98
C GLU A 225 6.28 12.88 -2.90
N LEU A 226 6.28 12.33 -1.69
CA LEU A 226 5.96 10.92 -1.47
C LEU A 226 4.54 10.59 -1.94
N LEU A 227 3.53 11.43 -1.61
CA LEU A 227 2.14 11.23 -2.07
C LEU A 227 2.07 11.26 -3.61
N MET A 228 2.67 12.28 -4.22
CA MET A 228 2.62 12.46 -5.67
C MET A 228 3.33 11.33 -6.42
N ALA A 229 4.37 10.73 -5.84
CA ALA A 229 5.02 9.55 -6.38
C ALA A 229 4.13 8.30 -6.26
N TYR A 230 3.45 8.10 -5.12
CA TYR A 230 2.49 6.99 -4.97
C TYR A 230 1.33 7.12 -5.96
N LEU A 231 0.76 8.31 -6.09
CA LEU A 231 -0.38 8.55 -7.00
C LEU A 231 0.00 8.39 -8.48
N ALA A 232 1.26 8.61 -8.84
CA ALA A 232 1.76 8.38 -10.20
C ALA A 232 1.97 6.88 -10.50
N ILE A 233 2.35 6.08 -9.50
CA ILE A 233 2.60 4.63 -9.60
C ILE A 233 2.05 3.93 -8.34
N PRO A 234 0.74 3.62 -8.28
CA PRO A 234 0.10 3.07 -7.08
C PRO A 234 0.37 1.58 -6.92
N SER A 235 1.61 1.25 -6.54
CA SER A 235 2.04 -0.12 -6.27
C SER A 235 2.32 -0.30 -4.78
N GLU A 236 1.38 -0.87 -4.04
CA GLU A 236 1.57 -1.17 -2.61
C GLU A 236 2.80 -2.07 -2.39
N ALA A 237 3.05 -3.01 -3.31
CA ALA A 237 4.22 -3.89 -3.26
C ALA A 237 5.53 -3.12 -3.38
N LEU A 238 5.59 -2.09 -4.24
CA LEU A 238 6.78 -1.24 -4.36
C LEU A 238 7.06 -0.52 -3.03
N TRP A 239 6.03 0.06 -2.43
CA TRP A 239 6.15 0.84 -1.21
C TRP A 239 6.41 -0.02 0.03
N GLN A 240 5.83 -1.22 0.10
CA GLN A 240 6.18 -2.20 1.13
C GLN A 240 7.65 -2.62 1.01
N GLY A 241 8.13 -2.92 -0.20
CA GLY A 241 9.54 -3.24 -0.44
C GLY A 241 10.48 -2.10 0.00
N MET A 242 10.12 -0.85 -0.31
CA MET A 242 10.86 0.33 0.15
C MET A 242 10.90 0.44 1.68
N ALA A 243 9.76 0.24 2.35
CA ALA A 243 9.67 0.28 3.80
C ALA A 243 10.52 -0.83 4.45
N GLN A 244 10.44 -2.07 3.94
CA GLN A 244 11.26 -3.19 4.43
C GLN A 244 12.75 -2.95 4.22
N GLN A 245 13.14 -2.36 3.09
CA GLN A 245 14.54 -2.03 2.83
C GLN A 245 15.06 -0.99 3.83
N PHE A 246 14.26 0.02 4.17
CA PHE A 246 14.64 0.96 5.25
C PHE A 246 14.75 0.26 6.59
N CYS A 247 13.81 -0.64 6.93
CA CYS A 247 13.87 -1.41 8.16
C CYS A 247 15.17 -2.23 8.27
N LEU A 248 15.57 -2.92 7.20
CA LEU A 248 16.84 -3.65 7.19
C LEU A 248 18.05 -2.72 7.21
N ALA A 249 18.00 -1.63 6.45
CA ALA A 249 19.10 -0.66 6.41
C ALA A 249 19.34 -0.01 7.78
N GLN A 250 18.31 0.09 8.62
CA GLN A 250 18.35 0.61 9.97
C GLN A 250 18.43 -0.50 11.04
N ALA A 251 18.66 -1.74 10.64
CA ALA A 251 18.85 -2.84 11.58
C ALA A 251 20.30 -2.87 12.08
N SER A 252 20.46 -2.90 13.41
CA SER A 252 21.71 -3.25 14.08
C SER A 252 21.74 -4.76 14.33
N PRO A 253 22.91 -5.42 14.46
CA PRO A 253 22.99 -6.85 14.82
C PRO A 253 22.50 -7.17 16.24
N LEU A 254 22.00 -6.18 16.98
CA LEU A 254 21.51 -6.30 18.34
C LEU A 254 20.27 -7.22 18.42
N PRO A 255 20.31 -8.34 19.16
CA PRO A 255 19.17 -9.25 19.33
C PRO A 255 17.96 -8.58 19.97
N ILE A 256 16.75 -9.00 19.61
CA ILE A 256 15.48 -8.45 20.14
C ILE A 256 15.37 -8.54 21.67
N GLU A 257 16.04 -9.52 22.29
CA GLU A 257 16.05 -9.74 23.74
C GLU A 257 17.01 -8.80 24.50
N SER A 258 17.73 -7.92 23.79
CA SER A 258 18.68 -7.00 24.40
C SER A 258 17.97 -5.91 25.19
N ALA A 259 18.55 -5.49 26.31
CA ALA A 259 17.96 -4.47 27.19
C ALA A 259 17.67 -3.15 26.48
N GLU A 260 18.49 -2.77 25.50
CA GLU A 260 18.35 -1.56 24.70
C GLU A 260 17.14 -1.59 23.75
N LEU A 261 16.58 -2.77 23.47
CA LEU A 261 15.33 -2.92 22.69
C LEU A 261 14.14 -3.23 23.61
N LEU A 262 14.34 -4.03 24.66
CA LEU A 262 13.30 -4.37 25.63
C LEU A 262 12.83 -3.16 26.45
N ALA A 263 13.74 -2.27 26.85
CA ALA A 263 13.41 -1.09 27.63
C ALA A 263 12.44 -0.13 26.90
N PRO A 264 12.73 0.33 25.65
CA PRO A 264 11.78 1.15 24.91
C PRO A 264 10.50 0.38 24.54
N ALA A 265 10.58 -0.93 24.25
CA ALA A 265 9.38 -1.74 24.00
C ALA A 265 8.43 -1.78 25.20
N THR A 266 8.97 -1.97 26.40
CA THR A 266 8.20 -1.96 27.65
C THR A 266 7.63 -0.57 27.94
N ALA A 267 8.45 0.48 27.78
CA ALA A 267 8.03 1.87 28.01
C ALA A 267 6.88 2.29 27.09
N LEU A 268 6.88 1.78 25.86
CA LEU A 268 5.84 2.01 24.85
C LEU A 268 4.71 0.96 24.86
N GLN A 269 4.73 0.01 25.82
CA GLN A 269 3.71 -1.03 25.99
C GLN A 269 3.49 -1.89 24.73
N LEU A 270 4.58 -2.29 24.07
CA LEU A 270 4.55 -2.99 22.79
C LEU A 270 4.44 -4.51 22.90
N ASP A 271 4.30 -5.07 24.11
CA ASP A 271 4.38 -6.52 24.36
C ASP A 271 3.43 -7.34 23.47
N ALA A 272 2.15 -6.95 23.40
CA ALA A 272 1.15 -7.65 22.58
C ALA A 272 1.48 -7.57 21.08
N HIS A 273 1.93 -6.41 20.62
CA HIS A 273 2.32 -6.20 19.22
C HIS A 273 3.57 -7.02 18.85
N LEU A 274 4.55 -7.08 19.74
CA LEU A 274 5.77 -7.87 19.54
C LEU A 274 5.51 -9.37 19.64
N GLN A 275 4.62 -9.81 20.52
CA GLN A 275 4.23 -11.20 20.63
C GLN A 275 3.55 -11.68 19.33
N GLU A 276 2.62 -10.89 18.80
CA GLU A 276 1.98 -11.16 17.51
C GLU A 276 3.01 -11.25 16.39
N TRP A 277 3.86 -10.23 16.25
CA TRP A 277 4.83 -10.16 15.15
C TRP A 277 5.86 -11.28 15.17
N GLN A 278 6.33 -11.65 16.37
CA GLN A 278 7.29 -12.74 16.51
C GLN A 278 6.70 -14.11 16.14
N GLY A 279 5.38 -14.29 16.32
CA GLY A 279 4.71 -15.56 16.11
C GLY A 279 5.38 -16.70 16.90
N THR A 280 5.19 -17.94 16.41
CA THR A 280 5.70 -19.15 17.07
C THR A 280 6.94 -19.74 16.40
N VAL A 281 7.24 -19.34 15.16
CA VAL A 281 8.35 -19.88 14.39
C VAL A 281 9.66 -19.24 14.86
N PRO A 282 10.67 -20.02 15.26
CA PRO A 282 11.97 -19.47 15.63
C PRO A 282 12.66 -18.81 14.43
N SER A 283 13.18 -17.60 14.64
CA SER A 283 13.98 -16.88 13.66
C SER A 283 14.91 -15.91 14.34
N ARG A 284 16.02 -15.57 13.68
CA ARG A 284 16.94 -14.54 14.17
C ARG A 284 16.32 -13.18 13.99
N ARG A 285 15.99 -12.52 15.10
CA ARG A 285 15.41 -11.17 15.13
C ARG A 285 16.41 -10.18 15.71
N VAL A 286 16.61 -9.10 14.99
CA VAL A 286 17.52 -8.02 15.39
C VAL A 286 16.89 -6.67 15.14
N GLY A 287 17.46 -5.61 15.69
CA GLY A 287 16.87 -4.29 15.48
C GLY A 287 17.64 -3.17 16.12
N GLN A 288 17.00 -2.01 16.15
CA GLN A 288 17.56 -0.78 16.69
C GLN A 288 16.44 0.12 17.24
N HIS A 289 16.71 0.74 18.39
CA HIS A 289 15.96 1.90 18.86
C HIS A 289 16.62 3.17 18.33
N LEU A 290 15.87 3.98 17.59
CA LEU A 290 16.33 5.21 16.97
C LEU A 290 15.63 6.39 17.64
N THR A 291 16.37 7.49 17.82
CA THR A 291 15.83 8.76 18.32
C THR A 291 16.19 9.87 17.34
N PRO A 292 15.44 10.06 16.24
CA PRO A 292 15.76 11.09 15.25
C PRO A 292 15.75 12.51 15.82
N ALA A 293 14.93 12.75 16.85
CA ALA A 293 14.87 13.99 17.60
C ALA A 293 14.29 13.74 19.00
N PRO A 294 14.48 14.64 19.97
CA PRO A 294 13.87 14.48 21.29
C PRO A 294 12.35 14.37 21.19
N GLY A 295 11.76 13.37 21.86
CA GLY A 295 10.33 13.06 21.78
C GLY A 295 9.91 12.27 20.54
N LEU A 296 10.79 12.02 19.57
CA LEU A 296 10.50 11.13 18.44
C LEU A 296 11.33 9.86 18.57
N GLN A 297 10.66 8.73 18.84
CA GLN A 297 11.29 7.44 19.08
C GLN A 297 10.82 6.44 18.02
N ILE A 298 11.72 5.59 17.54
CA ILE A 298 11.41 4.53 16.58
C ILE A 298 12.01 3.22 17.08
N LEU A 299 11.17 2.22 17.33
CA LEU A 299 11.61 0.84 17.51
C LEU A 299 11.51 0.13 16.16
N ASN A 300 12.66 -0.20 15.58
CA ASN A 300 12.78 -0.83 14.27
C ASN A 300 13.34 -2.24 14.44
N LEU A 301 12.56 -3.26 14.10
CA LEU A 301 12.94 -4.65 14.25
C LEU A 301 12.79 -5.39 12.92
N VAL A 302 13.67 -6.37 12.70
CA VAL A 302 13.71 -7.19 11.50
C VAL A 302 13.85 -8.66 11.86
N ASP A 303 13.08 -9.50 11.20
CA ASP A 303 13.19 -10.95 11.25
C ASP A 303 14.02 -11.42 10.05
N MET A 304 15.26 -11.84 10.28
CA MET A 304 16.21 -12.12 9.21
C MET A 304 15.76 -13.27 8.32
N GLY A 305 15.13 -14.31 8.87
CA GLY A 305 14.64 -15.46 8.11
C GLY A 305 13.40 -15.14 7.26
N LEU A 306 12.52 -14.25 7.73
CA LEU A 306 11.43 -13.71 6.93
C LEU A 306 11.94 -12.76 5.84
N HIS A 307 12.95 -11.95 6.16
CA HIS A 307 13.62 -11.08 5.22
C HIS A 307 14.29 -11.91 4.08
N GLU A 308 14.99 -13.00 4.38
CA GLU A 308 15.58 -13.90 3.35
C GLU A 308 14.53 -14.46 2.37
N ARG A 309 13.29 -14.64 2.85
CA ARG A 309 12.15 -15.12 2.05
C ARG A 309 11.30 -13.98 1.47
N ARG A 310 11.70 -12.72 1.66
CA ARG A 310 10.97 -11.51 1.24
C ARG A 310 9.51 -11.50 1.73
N HIS A 311 9.29 -11.95 2.97
CA HIS A 311 7.95 -12.06 3.54
C HIS A 311 7.41 -10.68 3.97
N PRO A 312 6.09 -10.42 3.90
CA PRO A 312 5.51 -9.09 4.19
C PRO A 312 5.70 -8.65 5.64
N ALA A 313 5.57 -9.62 6.54
CA ALA A 313 5.77 -9.45 7.98
C ALA A 313 7.25 -9.47 8.40
N ALA A 314 8.21 -9.36 7.49
CA ALA A 314 9.63 -9.42 7.84
C ALA A 314 10.11 -8.27 8.73
N SER A 315 9.36 -7.16 8.78
CA SER A 315 9.72 -5.98 9.56
C SER A 315 8.60 -5.55 10.51
N PHE A 316 9.02 -5.06 11.69
CA PHE A 316 8.16 -4.39 12.66
C PHE A 316 8.66 -2.97 12.88
N ARG A 317 7.73 -2.01 12.90
CA ARG A 317 8.03 -0.59 13.01
C ARG A 317 7.07 0.07 13.99
N ALA A 318 7.54 0.47 15.17
CA ALA A 318 6.80 1.35 16.05
C ALA A 318 7.41 2.76 16.03
N ILE A 319 6.60 3.79 15.80
CA ILE A 319 7.02 5.20 15.70
C ILE A 319 6.20 6.00 16.72
N HIS A 320 6.85 6.44 17.78
CA HIS A 320 6.22 7.17 18.87
C HIS A 320 6.60 8.65 18.82
N PHE A 321 5.61 9.53 18.87
CA PHE A 321 5.81 10.98 19.01
C PHE A 321 5.22 11.50 20.33
N GLU A 322 6.10 12.03 21.16
CA GLU A 322 5.80 12.72 22.40
C GLU A 322 6.15 14.21 22.24
N PRO A 323 5.16 15.12 22.33
CA PRO A 323 5.41 16.55 22.32
C PRO A 323 6.34 16.97 23.47
N ASP A 324 7.48 17.55 23.12
CA ASP A 324 8.43 18.10 24.10
C ASP A 324 7.99 19.52 24.52
N PRO A 325 7.58 19.74 25.79
CA PRO A 325 7.10 21.04 26.25
C PRO A 325 8.19 22.11 26.30
N ASN A 326 9.47 21.73 26.24
CA ASN A 326 10.60 22.65 26.25
C ASN A 326 11.09 23.00 24.83
N ALA A 327 10.59 22.32 23.81
CA ALA A 327 10.93 22.64 22.42
C ALA A 327 10.24 23.94 21.97
N SER A 328 10.88 24.68 21.06
CA SER A 328 10.18 25.75 20.37
C SER A 328 9.04 25.16 19.52
N GLU A 329 8.00 25.96 19.26
CA GLU A 329 6.87 25.52 18.43
C GLU A 329 7.34 25.05 17.04
N GLN A 330 8.31 25.73 16.44
CA GLN A 330 8.92 25.32 15.17
C GLN A 330 9.60 23.95 15.26
N GLN A 331 10.37 23.69 16.32
CA GLN A 331 11.01 22.39 16.52
C GLN A 331 9.98 21.28 16.73
N GLN A 332 8.92 21.56 17.48
CA GLN A 332 7.86 20.61 17.75
C GLN A 332 7.08 20.27 16.46
N GLN A 333 6.77 21.27 15.64
CA GLN A 333 6.16 21.09 14.32
C GLN A 333 7.05 20.27 13.38
N ALA A 334 8.36 20.53 13.35
CA ALA A 334 9.29 19.77 12.52
C ALA A 334 9.36 18.29 12.92
N ARG A 335 9.39 18.00 14.24
CA ARG A 335 9.37 16.63 14.78
C ARG A 335 8.06 15.92 14.48
N TRP A 336 6.93 16.61 14.62
CA TRP A 336 5.61 16.08 14.28
C TRP A 336 5.46 15.80 12.78
N ARG A 337 5.95 16.71 11.94
CA ARG A 337 5.99 16.52 10.48
C ARG A 337 6.77 15.25 10.12
N GLU A 338 7.91 15.01 10.76
CA GLU A 338 8.67 13.77 10.56
C GLU A 338 7.89 12.54 11.03
N TRP A 339 7.15 12.62 12.15
CA TRP A 339 6.27 11.54 12.58
C TRP A 339 5.18 11.22 11.54
N LEU A 340 4.51 12.23 10.96
CA LEU A 340 3.55 12.06 9.87
C LEU A 340 4.21 11.41 8.64
N ARG A 341 5.38 11.91 8.23
CA ARG A 341 6.12 11.41 7.07
C ARG A 341 6.53 9.94 7.23
N GLN A 342 6.96 9.56 8.43
CA GLN A 342 7.26 8.17 8.76
C GLN A 342 6.00 7.30 8.72
N GLY A 343 4.87 7.76 9.27
CA GLY A 343 3.59 7.07 9.16
C GLY A 343 3.18 6.82 7.70
N ASN A 344 3.25 7.85 6.86
CA ASN A 344 2.93 7.77 5.44
C ASN A 344 3.79 6.71 4.70
N LEU A 345 5.09 6.64 4.98
CA LEU A 345 6.00 5.72 4.30
C LEU A 345 5.87 4.28 4.80
N PHE A 346 5.73 4.08 6.11
CA PHE A 346 5.77 2.76 6.72
C PHE A 346 4.39 2.09 6.85
N GLN A 347 3.30 2.76 6.45
CA GLN A 347 1.94 2.18 6.49
C GLN A 347 1.77 0.88 5.71
N PHE A 348 2.63 0.67 4.71
CA PHE A 348 2.66 -0.52 3.87
C PHE A 348 3.23 -1.75 4.58
N LEU A 349 3.78 -1.60 5.80
CA LEU A 349 4.15 -2.73 6.65
C LEU A 349 2.91 -3.24 7.42
N PRO A 350 2.65 -4.56 7.44
CA PRO A 350 1.55 -5.12 8.24
C PRO A 350 1.67 -4.78 9.73
N HIS A 351 2.89 -4.74 10.24
CA HIS A 351 3.22 -4.44 11.64
C HIS A 351 3.79 -3.02 11.85
N LEU A 352 3.21 -2.02 11.17
CA LEU A 352 3.36 -0.62 11.58
C LEU A 352 2.55 -0.35 12.84
N LEU A 353 3.09 0.48 13.74
CA LEU A 353 2.36 1.22 14.76
C LEU A 353 2.88 2.66 14.81
N ILE A 354 2.01 3.66 14.62
CA ILE A 354 2.28 5.04 15.02
C ILE A 354 1.57 5.32 16.35
N SER A 355 2.21 5.97 17.31
CA SER A 355 1.62 6.22 18.63
C SER A 355 2.02 7.57 19.21
N THR A 356 1.26 8.06 20.19
CA THR A 356 1.52 9.29 20.95
C THR A 356 1.16 9.06 22.43
N PRO A 357 1.51 9.96 23.36
CA PRO A 357 0.91 9.94 24.68
C PRO A 357 -0.62 9.92 24.58
N GLY A 358 -1.26 9.04 25.36
CA GLY A 358 -2.70 8.85 25.36
C GLY A 358 -3.24 7.81 24.37
N TRP A 359 -2.43 7.30 23.42
CA TRP A 359 -2.84 6.19 22.56
C TRP A 359 -1.66 5.32 22.11
N GLY A 360 -1.66 4.06 22.54
CA GLY A 360 -0.57 3.10 22.30
C GLY A 360 -0.89 1.99 21.30
N GLY A 361 -2.12 1.89 20.79
CA GLY A 361 -2.52 0.88 19.80
C GLY A 361 -3.14 -0.40 20.35
N SER A 362 -3.14 -0.59 21.68
CA SER A 362 -3.69 -1.77 22.36
C SER A 362 -5.18 -2.04 22.09
N GLU A 363 -5.90 -1.00 21.70
CA GLU A 363 -7.34 -1.02 21.43
C GLU A 363 -7.68 -1.59 20.05
N GLN A 364 -6.68 -1.74 19.16
CA GLN A 364 -6.84 -2.22 17.79
C GLN A 364 -6.05 -3.50 17.56
N SER A 365 -6.33 -4.19 16.45
CA SER A 365 -5.57 -5.36 16.05
C SER A 365 -4.07 -5.02 15.94
N PRO A 366 -3.16 -5.92 16.33
CA PRO A 366 -1.73 -5.65 16.31
C PRO A 366 -1.11 -5.54 14.91
N ALA A 367 -1.80 -6.06 13.89
CA ALA A 367 -1.36 -6.08 12.50
C ALA A 367 -2.55 -6.01 11.52
N VAL A 368 -2.24 -5.80 10.24
CA VAL A 368 -3.17 -6.08 9.14
C VAL A 368 -3.20 -7.59 8.88
N ASP A 369 -4.38 -8.20 8.93
CA ASP A 369 -4.58 -9.64 8.75
C ASP A 369 -5.79 -9.92 7.82
N PRO A 370 -5.65 -10.75 6.76
CA PRO A 370 -4.40 -11.33 6.26
C PRO A 370 -3.44 -10.24 5.76
N PRO A 371 -2.11 -10.49 5.78
CA PRO A 371 -1.16 -9.58 5.15
C PRO A 371 -1.42 -9.53 3.63
N GLU A 372 -2.07 -8.46 3.16
CA GLU A 372 -2.58 -8.36 1.78
C GLU A 372 -1.52 -8.14 0.70
N VAL A 373 -0.23 -7.96 1.03
CA VAL A 373 0.82 -7.67 0.04
C VAL A 373 2.02 -8.58 0.24
N TRP A 374 2.34 -9.37 -0.80
CA TRP A 374 3.43 -10.33 -1.06
C TRP A 374 3.68 -11.53 -0.12
N VAL A 375 2.68 -12.40 0.00
CA VAL A 375 2.96 -13.84 0.24
C VAL A 375 3.77 -14.35 -0.95
N ALA A 376 4.98 -14.85 -0.71
CA ALA A 376 5.74 -15.63 -1.68
C ALA A 376 4.98 -16.94 -1.97
N ALA A 377 3.93 -16.88 -2.77
CA ALA A 377 3.44 -18.03 -3.50
C ALA A 377 4.03 -17.94 -4.91
N ASP A 378 4.77 -18.97 -5.29
CA ASP A 378 5.19 -19.21 -6.66
C ASP A 378 4.04 -18.84 -7.63
N PRO A 379 4.22 -17.91 -8.60
CA PRO A 379 3.17 -17.49 -9.51
C PRO A 379 2.47 -18.66 -10.20
N ALA A 380 3.20 -19.77 -10.43
CA ALA A 380 2.63 -21.01 -10.95
C ALA A 380 1.67 -21.65 -9.95
N LYS A 381 2.04 -21.73 -8.67
CA LYS A 381 1.16 -22.26 -7.60
C LYS A 381 -0.01 -21.33 -7.29
N ALA A 382 0.19 -20.01 -7.29
CA ALA A 382 -0.89 -19.04 -7.07
C ALA A 382 -1.89 -19.02 -8.24
N GLY A 383 -1.41 -19.07 -9.49
CA GLY A 383 -2.24 -19.21 -10.67
C GLY A 383 -3.02 -20.53 -10.68
N ARG A 384 -2.35 -21.64 -10.32
CA ARG A 384 -2.97 -22.97 -10.22
C ARG A 384 -4.02 -23.04 -9.11
N GLN A 385 -3.74 -22.48 -7.93
CA GLN A 385 -4.71 -22.42 -6.83
C GLN A 385 -5.94 -21.58 -7.20
N ARG A 386 -5.73 -20.43 -7.85
CA ARG A 386 -6.82 -19.59 -8.34
C ARG A 386 -7.65 -20.31 -9.40
N ALA A 387 -7.01 -21.04 -10.31
CA ALA A 387 -7.71 -21.82 -11.32
C ALA A 387 -8.55 -22.96 -10.70
N TRP A 388 -8.06 -23.64 -9.64
CA TRP A 388 -8.88 -24.58 -8.86
C TRP A 388 -10.07 -23.92 -8.17
N GLN A 389 -9.88 -22.74 -7.58
CA GLN A 389 -10.97 -21.97 -6.97
C GLN A 389 -12.02 -21.52 -7.99
N ASP A 390 -11.59 -21.07 -9.18
CA ASP A 390 -12.49 -20.68 -10.26
C ASP A 390 -13.27 -21.90 -10.78
N LEU A 391 -12.62 -23.06 -10.94
CA LEU A 391 -13.30 -24.32 -11.27
C LEU A 391 -14.37 -24.67 -10.21
N GLY A 392 -14.02 -24.67 -8.93
CA GLY A 392 -14.97 -24.93 -7.86
C GLY A 392 -16.15 -23.96 -7.85
N ARG A 393 -15.93 -22.68 -8.17
CA ARG A 393 -16.97 -21.64 -8.13
C ARG A 393 -18.04 -21.80 -9.21
N PHE A 394 -17.66 -22.24 -10.41
CA PHE A 394 -18.57 -22.30 -11.56
C PHE A 394 -19.15 -23.70 -11.82
N ALA A 395 -18.61 -24.73 -11.14
CA ALA A 395 -19.10 -26.09 -11.25
C ALA A 395 -20.45 -26.33 -10.52
N PRO A 396 -21.28 -27.27 -11.01
CA PRO A 396 -22.48 -27.71 -10.31
C PRO A 396 -22.15 -28.39 -8.97
N ALA A 397 -23.12 -28.45 -8.06
CA ALA A 397 -22.90 -28.96 -6.71
C ALA A 397 -22.47 -30.44 -6.71
N GLU A 398 -22.95 -31.23 -7.68
CA GLU A 398 -22.61 -32.63 -7.85
C GLU A 398 -21.15 -32.86 -8.23
N ALA A 399 -20.48 -31.86 -8.83
CA ALA A 399 -19.08 -31.95 -9.25
C ALA A 399 -18.07 -31.59 -8.14
N GLN A 400 -18.52 -30.98 -7.03
CA GLN A 400 -17.63 -30.52 -5.95
C GLN A 400 -16.79 -31.65 -5.33
N PRO A 401 -17.36 -32.84 -4.99
CA PRO A 401 -16.55 -33.90 -4.40
C PRO A 401 -15.44 -34.42 -5.32
N LEU A 402 -15.68 -34.41 -6.63
CA LEU A 402 -14.67 -34.79 -7.62
C LEU A 402 -13.61 -33.71 -7.80
N LEU A 403 -13.98 -32.43 -7.80
CA LEU A 403 -13.03 -31.32 -7.87
C LEU A 403 -12.10 -31.28 -6.65
N GLU A 404 -12.62 -31.53 -5.45
CA GLU A 404 -11.80 -31.66 -4.23
C GLU A 404 -10.81 -32.83 -4.35
N ALA A 405 -11.27 -33.99 -4.85
CA ALA A 405 -10.42 -35.15 -5.04
C ALA A 405 -9.33 -34.93 -6.11
N LEU A 406 -9.67 -34.23 -7.21
CA LEU A 406 -8.73 -33.86 -8.26
C LEU A 406 -7.71 -32.84 -7.76
N GLU A 407 -8.13 -31.78 -7.05
CA GLU A 407 -7.23 -30.78 -6.48
C GLU A 407 -6.20 -31.43 -5.54
N ALA A 408 -6.66 -32.33 -4.66
CA ALA A 408 -5.79 -33.07 -3.75
C ALA A 408 -4.79 -33.97 -4.48
N ALA A 409 -5.23 -34.71 -5.51
CA ALA A 409 -4.34 -35.61 -6.25
C ALA A 409 -3.37 -34.88 -7.20
N TRP A 410 -3.70 -33.64 -7.62
CA TRP A 410 -2.91 -32.83 -8.55
C TRP A 410 -1.96 -31.87 -7.83
N GLN A 411 -1.95 -31.91 -6.50
CA GLN A 411 -1.07 -31.11 -5.67
C GLN A 411 0.40 -31.36 -6.04
N ASP A 412 1.15 -30.28 -6.28
CA ASP A 412 2.56 -30.32 -6.70
C ASP A 412 2.86 -31.08 -8.01
N THR A 413 1.87 -31.27 -8.87
CA THR A 413 2.03 -31.80 -10.24
C THR A 413 1.96 -30.69 -11.28
N ASP A 414 2.37 -30.98 -12.53
CA ASP A 414 2.22 -30.09 -13.69
C ASP A 414 1.05 -30.49 -14.61
N LEU A 415 0.15 -31.37 -14.16
CA LEU A 415 -0.98 -31.85 -14.96
C LEU A 415 -1.92 -30.70 -15.36
N HIS A 416 -2.46 -30.74 -16.58
CA HIS A 416 -3.41 -29.74 -17.08
C HIS A 416 -4.75 -29.81 -16.34
N LEU A 417 -5.33 -28.63 -16.10
CA LEU A 417 -6.66 -28.49 -15.50
C LEU A 417 -7.76 -28.78 -16.53
N PRO A 418 -8.94 -29.27 -16.10
CA PRO A 418 -10.05 -29.52 -17.00
C PRO A 418 -10.69 -28.21 -17.50
N GLU A 419 -11.28 -28.28 -18.69
CA GLU A 419 -12.26 -27.30 -19.16
C GLU A 419 -13.64 -27.62 -18.59
N GLN A 420 -14.46 -26.60 -18.31
CA GLN A 420 -15.82 -26.74 -17.80
C GLN A 420 -16.87 -26.53 -18.88
N ALA A 421 -18.01 -27.20 -18.71
CA ALA A 421 -19.16 -27.09 -19.62
C ALA A 421 -18.74 -27.27 -21.09
N PHE A 422 -17.90 -28.28 -21.34
CA PHE A 422 -17.33 -28.54 -22.66
C PHE A 422 -18.38 -29.16 -23.57
N GLU A 423 -18.65 -28.50 -24.70
CA GLU A 423 -19.61 -28.94 -25.69
C GLU A 423 -18.93 -29.79 -26.78
N LEU A 424 -19.42 -31.02 -26.98
CA LEU A 424 -19.00 -31.87 -28.08
C LEU A 424 -19.74 -31.44 -29.35
N GLU A 425 -19.05 -30.75 -30.26
CA GLU A 425 -19.64 -30.31 -31.52
C GLU A 425 -19.69 -31.41 -32.59
N GLY A 426 -20.82 -31.48 -33.29
CA GLY A 426 -21.04 -32.32 -34.45
C GLY A 426 -20.53 -31.70 -35.76
N PRO A 427 -20.56 -32.45 -36.88
CA PRO A 427 -20.00 -32.02 -38.17
C PRO A 427 -20.65 -30.76 -38.77
N ARG A 428 -21.79 -30.32 -38.23
CA ARG A 428 -22.52 -29.13 -38.69
C ARG A 428 -22.51 -27.99 -37.66
N GLY A 429 -21.71 -28.11 -36.61
CA GLY A 429 -21.66 -27.16 -35.49
C GLY A 429 -22.86 -27.27 -34.55
N ASP A 430 -23.60 -28.38 -34.59
CA ASP A 430 -24.63 -28.73 -33.61
C ASP A 430 -23.99 -29.37 -32.38
N VAL A 431 -24.40 -28.95 -31.17
CA VAL A 431 -23.93 -29.56 -29.91
C VAL A 431 -24.55 -30.96 -29.78
N LEU A 432 -23.69 -31.98 -29.73
CA LEU A 432 -24.08 -33.39 -29.62
C LEU A 432 -24.18 -33.86 -28.17
N ALA A 433 -23.35 -33.32 -27.29
CA ALA A 433 -23.30 -33.64 -25.86
C ALA A 433 -22.55 -32.57 -25.08
N GLN A 434 -22.72 -32.54 -23.75
CA GLN A 434 -21.99 -31.64 -22.85
C GLN A 434 -21.28 -32.41 -21.73
N ALA A 435 -20.06 -32.00 -21.41
CA ALA A 435 -19.30 -32.51 -20.26
C ALA A 435 -19.12 -31.44 -19.20
N GLU A 436 -19.25 -31.85 -17.93
CA GLU A 436 -19.05 -30.96 -16.78
C GLU A 436 -17.56 -30.62 -16.63
N LEU A 437 -16.70 -31.60 -16.87
CA LEU A 437 -15.24 -31.46 -16.92
C LEU A 437 -14.69 -32.21 -18.13
N ALA A 438 -13.77 -31.61 -18.88
CA ALA A 438 -13.15 -32.24 -20.04
C ALA A 438 -11.65 -31.95 -20.17
N TRP A 439 -10.91 -32.91 -20.74
CA TRP A 439 -9.54 -32.74 -21.21
C TRP A 439 -9.50 -33.04 -22.72
N PRO A 440 -9.67 -32.03 -23.59
CA PRO A 440 -9.87 -32.26 -25.01
C PRO A 440 -8.70 -32.89 -25.73
N GLU A 441 -7.47 -32.54 -25.33
CA GLU A 441 -6.26 -33.12 -25.91
C GLU A 441 -6.17 -34.64 -25.69
N GLN A 442 -6.56 -35.11 -24.50
CA GLN A 442 -6.54 -36.52 -24.11
C GLN A 442 -7.88 -37.24 -24.39
N ARG A 443 -8.89 -36.51 -24.88
CA ARG A 443 -10.26 -37.00 -25.12
C ARG A 443 -10.88 -37.67 -23.88
N LEU A 444 -10.81 -36.97 -22.75
CA LEU A 444 -11.39 -37.42 -21.48
C LEU A 444 -12.57 -36.50 -21.12
N ALA A 445 -13.68 -37.08 -20.66
CA ALA A 445 -14.86 -36.33 -20.24
C ALA A 445 -15.44 -36.87 -18.94
N VAL A 446 -15.95 -35.98 -18.10
CA VAL A 446 -16.79 -36.31 -16.94
C VAL A 446 -18.17 -35.72 -17.19
N VAL A 447 -19.18 -36.56 -17.15
CA VAL A 447 -20.56 -36.19 -17.53
C VAL A 447 -21.55 -36.50 -16.40
N SER A 448 -22.67 -35.78 -16.40
CA SER A 448 -23.78 -35.97 -15.46
C SER A 448 -24.88 -36.89 -16.03
N ASP A 449 -25.04 -36.94 -17.37
CA ASP A 449 -26.09 -37.73 -18.05
C ASP A 449 -25.49 -38.93 -18.84
N PRO A 450 -26.03 -40.16 -18.69
CA PRO A 450 -25.66 -41.31 -19.51
C PRO A 450 -25.80 -41.10 -21.03
N VAL A 451 -26.73 -40.27 -21.49
CA VAL A 451 -26.91 -39.96 -22.93
C VAL A 451 -25.71 -39.19 -23.47
N ASP A 452 -25.20 -38.23 -22.70
CA ASP A 452 -23.96 -37.51 -23.04
C ASP A 452 -22.76 -38.46 -23.04
N ALA A 453 -22.70 -39.39 -22.08
CA ALA A 453 -21.65 -40.41 -22.03
C ALA A 453 -21.61 -41.28 -23.30
N GLU A 454 -22.77 -41.72 -23.81
CA GLU A 454 -22.88 -42.49 -25.05
C GLU A 454 -22.37 -41.70 -26.26
N ALA A 455 -22.73 -40.42 -26.36
CA ALA A 455 -22.31 -39.54 -27.45
C ALA A 455 -20.79 -39.27 -27.45
N PHE A 456 -20.20 -38.96 -26.29
CA PHE A 456 -18.74 -38.81 -26.15
C PHE A 456 -18.00 -40.13 -26.45
N THR A 457 -18.51 -41.26 -25.96
CA THR A 457 -17.93 -42.59 -26.24
C THR A 457 -17.98 -42.92 -27.73
N ALA A 458 -19.10 -42.64 -28.41
CA ALA A 458 -19.23 -42.80 -29.85
C ALA A 458 -18.25 -41.91 -30.64
N ALA A 459 -17.90 -40.75 -30.11
CA ALA A 459 -16.86 -39.86 -30.64
C ALA A 459 -15.42 -40.27 -30.24
N GLY A 460 -15.25 -41.39 -29.54
CA GLY A 460 -13.95 -41.95 -29.17
C GLY A 460 -13.31 -41.29 -27.94
N TRP A 461 -14.12 -40.72 -27.06
CA TRP A 461 -13.68 -40.22 -25.75
C TRP A 461 -13.79 -41.30 -24.68
N ARG A 462 -13.00 -41.17 -23.62
CA ARG A 462 -13.18 -41.94 -22.38
C ARG A 462 -14.00 -41.11 -21.41
N CYS A 463 -15.07 -41.71 -20.87
CA CYS A 463 -16.02 -41.02 -20.03
C CYS A 463 -16.06 -41.60 -18.62
N TRP A 464 -16.27 -40.71 -17.65
CA TRP A 464 -16.61 -41.04 -16.27
C TRP A 464 -17.91 -40.34 -15.89
N SER A 465 -18.66 -40.92 -14.96
CA SER A 465 -19.85 -40.31 -14.39
C SER A 465 -19.48 -39.46 -13.17
N LEU A 466 -20.19 -38.34 -12.97
CA LEU A 466 -20.15 -37.63 -11.68
C LEU A 466 -20.63 -38.49 -10.50
N GLU A 467 -21.39 -39.55 -10.77
CA GLU A 467 -21.83 -40.52 -9.75
C GLU A 467 -20.75 -41.53 -9.36
N ASP A 468 -19.65 -41.61 -10.12
CA ASP A 468 -18.54 -42.52 -9.80
C ASP A 468 -17.80 -42.07 -8.53
N PRO A 469 -17.21 -43.00 -7.74
CA PRO A 469 -16.48 -42.65 -6.53
C PRO A 469 -15.36 -41.62 -6.78
N PRO A 470 -15.44 -40.40 -6.22
CA PRO A 470 -14.56 -39.27 -6.57
C PRO A 470 -13.06 -39.58 -6.52
N GLY A 471 -12.61 -40.25 -5.46
CA GLY A 471 -11.19 -40.60 -5.29
C GLY A 471 -10.68 -41.63 -6.31
N SER A 472 -11.53 -42.57 -6.73
CA SER A 472 -11.15 -43.56 -7.75
C SER A 472 -11.13 -42.94 -9.15
N THR A 473 -12.13 -42.09 -9.44
CA THR A 473 -12.21 -41.32 -10.68
C THR A 473 -11.03 -40.37 -10.82
N ALA A 474 -10.68 -39.63 -9.76
CA ALA A 474 -9.50 -38.75 -9.74
C ALA A 474 -8.21 -39.54 -10.00
N ALA A 475 -7.99 -40.68 -9.34
CA ALA A 475 -6.80 -41.50 -9.60
C ALA A 475 -6.71 -41.98 -11.06
N ALA A 476 -7.82 -42.45 -11.62
CA ALA A 476 -7.88 -42.91 -13.02
C ALA A 476 -7.65 -41.78 -14.04
N LEU A 477 -8.16 -40.58 -13.74
CA LEU A 477 -7.91 -39.38 -14.54
C LEU A 477 -6.45 -38.93 -14.46
N ALA A 478 -5.78 -39.11 -13.32
CA ALA A 478 -4.38 -38.69 -13.14
C ALA A 478 -3.46 -39.46 -14.08
N GLU A 479 -3.68 -40.77 -14.15
CA GLU A 479 -2.96 -41.66 -15.06
C GLU A 479 -3.27 -41.36 -16.53
N ALA A 480 -4.50 -40.95 -16.84
CA ALA A 480 -4.94 -40.69 -18.21
C ALA A 480 -4.54 -39.30 -18.74
N VAL A 481 -4.39 -38.30 -17.87
CA VAL A 481 -3.98 -36.93 -18.21
C VAL A 481 -2.45 -36.79 -18.30
N ALA A 482 -1.70 -37.63 -17.59
CA ALA A 482 -0.25 -37.61 -17.64
C ALA A 482 0.28 -37.86 -19.08
N PRO A 483 1.28 -37.10 -19.54
CA PRO A 483 1.87 -37.34 -20.86
C PRO A 483 2.51 -38.74 -20.91
N CYS A 484 2.16 -39.52 -21.93
CA CYS A 484 2.84 -40.79 -22.25
C CYS A 484 4.29 -40.56 -22.69
#